data_AF-A0A9D6CY49-F1
#
_entry.id   AF-A0A9D6CY49-F1
#
_cell.length_a   1.000
_cell.length_b   1.000
_cell.length_c   1.000
_cell.angle_alpha   90.00
_cell.angle_beta   90.00
_cell.angle_gamma   90.00
#
_symmetry.space_group_name_H-M   'P 1'
#
loop_
_entity.id
_entity.type
_entity.pdbx_description
1 polymer ?
#
loop_
_entity_poly.entity_id
_entity_poly.type
_entity_poly.pdbx_seq_one_letter_code
_entity_poly.pdbx_strand_id
1 'polypeptide(L)'
;MNLDNMFSDCEDLSATRGGGLAILNIGVLAAKGLDLAPDDLITAGASKGLLRVRGSGPEDVERIVRSALLDAAPEIQRQVLAHATIMIKAVQEGVPEELSQKVAELTAGIRLAQMRSASVAYPKLHQRAVCRTDKLRPARRENGESDFTAARSEWGRGQKSRVIAEILGADRRVTQTLDELSSHERGEGHRLHHKIAVLRFDGNDFGAAADECKTPEEKREFSETVQRDQRQFFHDLLSEDPGSWFSDDGLQIEVVVYGGDEVTFVTPAWLGWRALRKFYECAQKWKRPKTGMPLTYGGGVVFCHYKAPIHAIKRLASDLADEAKERARAATGNKGNFAMVQVLESFDAIGQDLGDFLTDRYGKVGGRLEVGLEAVEILGDNMDCWRSTLSRRKLHETVEKALNGDPLDAKEAVRELVESKGSGTDVVTEPIGNLIERVGGPVAFVHMLEFWDYAAGEQR
;
A
#
# COMPACT_ATOMS: atom_id res chain seq x y z
N MET A 1 13.46 10.14 8.65
CA MET A 1 12.89 11.49 8.41
C MET A 1 11.54 11.59 9.10
N ASN A 2 10.99 12.79 9.29
CA ASN A 2 9.56 12.90 9.60
C ASN A 2 8.75 12.82 8.31
N LEU A 3 8.08 11.69 8.12
CA LEU A 3 7.45 11.29 6.87
C LEU A 3 6.02 11.82 6.71
N ASP A 4 5.33 12.07 7.82
CA ASP A 4 3.91 12.47 7.81
C ASP A 4 3.68 13.77 7.04
N ASN A 5 4.61 14.71 7.14
CA ASN A 5 4.53 16.00 6.45
C ASN A 5 4.87 15.94 4.95
N MET A 6 5.17 14.75 4.42
CA MET A 6 5.48 14.54 3.01
C MET A 6 4.33 13.87 2.27
N PHE A 7 3.59 12.95 2.89
CA PHE A 7 2.55 12.18 2.21
C PHE A 7 1.25 11.97 3.02
N SER A 8 1.17 12.49 4.25
CA SER A 8 -0.01 12.36 5.13
C SER A 8 -0.68 13.70 5.44
N ASP A 9 -0.18 14.83 4.91
CA ASP A 9 -0.58 16.19 5.32
C ASP A 9 -1.51 16.93 4.32
N CYS A 10 -1.88 16.34 3.18
CA CYS A 10 -2.76 17.01 2.21
C CYS A 10 -3.52 16.06 1.26
N GLU A 11 -4.81 16.32 1.03
CA GLU A 11 -5.70 15.43 0.26
C GLU A 11 -5.37 15.36 -1.25
N ASP A 12 -4.44 16.17 -1.74
CA ASP A 12 -3.99 16.14 -3.12
C ASP A 12 -3.06 14.94 -3.37
N LEU A 13 -3.49 14.01 -4.21
CA LEU A 13 -2.72 12.81 -4.57
C LEU A 13 -1.42 13.13 -5.28
N SER A 14 -1.41 14.17 -6.14
CA SER A 14 -0.19 14.58 -6.82
C SER A 14 0.86 15.07 -5.82
N ALA A 15 0.45 15.84 -4.81
CA ALA A 15 1.31 16.28 -3.72
C ALA A 15 1.76 15.10 -2.84
N THR A 16 0.85 14.19 -2.49
CA THR A 16 1.16 12.98 -1.72
C THR A 16 2.20 12.11 -2.41
N ARG A 17 1.99 11.79 -3.70
CA ARG A 17 2.94 11.06 -4.54
C ARG A 17 4.25 11.82 -4.65
N GLY A 18 4.19 13.12 -4.91
CA GLY A 18 5.37 13.97 -5.02
C GLY A 18 6.24 13.92 -3.76
N GLY A 19 5.63 14.03 -2.58
CA GLY A 19 6.37 13.91 -1.33
C GLY A 19 6.98 12.54 -1.12
N GLY A 20 6.24 11.46 -1.38
CA GLY A 20 6.75 10.08 -1.29
C GLY A 20 7.89 9.79 -2.27
N LEU A 21 7.73 10.15 -3.55
CA LEU A 21 8.75 9.93 -4.58
C LEU A 21 9.96 10.85 -4.42
N ALA A 22 9.80 12.05 -3.83
CA ALA A 22 10.93 12.94 -3.55
C ALA A 22 11.91 12.37 -2.52
N ILE A 23 11.44 11.51 -1.61
CA ILE A 23 12.29 10.90 -0.56
C ILE A 23 12.69 9.46 -0.89
N LEU A 24 11.99 8.80 -1.82
CA LEU A 24 12.15 7.39 -2.16
C LEU A 24 13.62 6.98 -2.35
N ASN A 25 14.39 7.84 -3.02
CA ASN A 25 15.77 7.59 -3.39
C ASN A 25 16.75 8.57 -2.73
N ILE A 26 16.44 9.08 -1.53
CA ILE A 26 17.28 10.07 -0.83
C ILE A 26 18.72 9.56 -0.60
N GLY A 27 18.89 8.27 -0.31
CA GLY A 27 20.21 7.65 -0.14
C GLY A 27 20.99 7.59 -1.45
N VAL A 28 20.32 7.23 -2.55
CA VAL A 28 20.90 7.24 -3.90
C VAL A 28 21.28 8.66 -4.32
N LEU A 29 20.44 9.64 -4.00
CA LEU A 29 20.67 11.04 -4.33
C LEU A 29 21.90 11.59 -3.59
N ALA A 30 22.01 11.30 -2.29
CA ALA A 30 23.19 11.64 -1.50
C ALA A 30 24.45 10.94 -2.03
N ALA A 31 24.37 9.64 -2.35
CA ALA A 31 25.49 8.89 -2.92
C ALA A 31 25.97 9.49 -4.26
N LYS A 32 25.03 9.88 -5.13
CA LYS A 32 25.32 10.55 -6.40
C LYS A 32 25.97 11.91 -6.19
N GLY A 33 25.48 12.71 -5.25
CA GLY A 33 26.07 14.03 -4.94
C GLY A 33 27.48 13.96 -4.36
N LEU A 34 27.82 12.83 -3.74
CA LEU A 34 29.13 12.54 -3.18
C LEU A 34 30.04 11.78 -4.14
N ASP A 35 29.57 11.44 -5.34
CA ASP A 35 30.27 10.59 -6.32
C ASP A 35 30.77 9.28 -5.69
N LEU A 36 29.95 8.66 -4.85
CA LEU A 36 30.29 7.41 -4.18
C LEU A 36 30.28 6.24 -5.16
N ALA A 37 31.20 5.31 -4.96
CA ALA A 37 31.16 4.03 -5.65
C ALA A 37 29.87 3.27 -5.29
N PRO A 38 29.35 2.39 -6.17
CA PRO A 38 28.18 1.56 -5.86
C PRO A 38 28.35 0.75 -4.55
N ASP A 39 29.59 0.34 -4.25
CA ASP A 39 29.90 -0.42 -3.04
C ASP A 39 29.81 0.38 -1.74
N ASP A 40 29.84 1.70 -1.83
CA ASP A 40 29.69 2.62 -0.70
C ASP A 40 28.23 2.96 -0.41
N LEU A 41 27.31 2.62 -1.33
CA LEU A 41 25.88 2.59 -1.06
C LEU A 41 25.50 1.22 -0.48
N ILE A 42 25.34 1.15 0.84
CA ILE A 42 25.04 -0.11 1.53
C ILE A 42 23.57 -0.48 1.37
N THR A 43 22.67 0.47 1.64
CA THR A 43 21.23 0.32 1.38
C THR A 43 20.59 1.66 1.09
N ALA A 44 19.63 1.67 0.18
CA ALA A 44 18.71 2.78 -0.04
C ALA A 44 17.28 2.23 -0.03
N GLY A 45 16.45 2.77 0.86
CA GLY A 45 15.02 2.55 0.88
C GLY A 45 14.27 3.88 0.96
N ALA A 46 12.93 3.79 0.95
CA ALA A 46 12.07 4.95 0.80
C ALA A 46 12.20 6.03 1.90
N SER A 47 12.69 5.65 3.08
CA SER A 47 12.77 6.53 4.25
C SER A 47 14.15 6.59 4.93
N LYS A 48 15.09 5.75 4.48
CA LYS A 48 16.44 5.62 5.07
C LYS A 48 17.45 5.20 4.01
N GLY A 49 18.67 5.72 4.14
CA GLY A 49 19.84 5.27 3.39
C GLY A 49 21.00 5.03 4.34
N LEU A 50 21.85 4.06 4.00
CA LEU A 50 23.09 3.78 4.71
C LEU A 50 24.24 3.87 3.70
N LEU A 51 25.19 4.74 4.00
CA LEU A 51 26.30 5.10 3.13
C LEU A 51 27.62 4.92 3.88
N ARG A 52 28.67 4.49 3.16
CA ARG A 52 30.06 4.62 3.59
C ARG A 52 30.62 5.91 2.99
N VAL A 53 31.12 6.80 3.83
CA VAL A 53 31.62 8.12 3.39
C VAL A 53 32.95 8.40 4.05
N ARG A 54 33.95 8.80 3.25
CA ARG A 54 35.25 9.26 3.77
C ARG A 54 35.11 10.69 4.30
N GLY A 55 35.62 10.94 5.50
CA GLY A 55 35.62 12.27 6.11
C GLY A 55 36.55 12.36 7.31
N SER A 56 36.74 13.58 7.82
CA SER A 56 37.65 13.84 8.96
C SER A 56 37.05 13.46 10.33
N GLY A 57 35.74 13.25 10.39
CA GLY A 57 35.01 12.80 11.57
C GLY A 57 33.49 12.78 11.34
N PRO A 58 32.69 12.29 12.29
CA PRO A 58 31.24 12.17 12.13
C PRO A 58 30.52 13.47 11.76
N GLU A 59 30.83 14.58 12.44
CA GLU A 59 30.17 15.88 12.19
C GLU A 59 30.48 16.43 10.79
N ASP A 60 31.71 16.23 10.32
CA ASP A 60 32.15 16.62 8.98
C ASP A 60 31.40 15.82 7.91
N VAL A 61 31.29 14.50 8.11
CA VAL A 61 30.50 13.62 7.24
C VAL A 61 29.03 14.03 7.23
N GLU A 62 28.41 14.28 8.39
CA GLU A 62 27.01 14.74 8.48
C GLU A 62 26.78 16.02 7.66
N ARG A 63 27.72 16.98 7.71
CA ARG A 63 27.67 18.23 6.95
C ARG A 63 27.86 18.01 5.44
N ILE A 64 28.84 17.21 5.05
CA ILE A 64 29.16 16.91 3.65
C ILE A 64 27.98 16.19 2.97
N VAL A 65 27.42 15.16 3.61
CA VAL A 65 26.25 14.42 3.11
C VAL A 65 25.05 15.36 2.93
N ARG A 66 24.83 16.30 3.87
CA ARG A 66 23.74 17.27 3.78
C ARG A 66 23.88 18.19 2.57
N SER A 67 25.08 18.69 2.30
CA SER A 67 25.35 19.54 1.13
C SER A 67 25.13 18.77 -0.16
N ALA A 68 25.78 17.60 -0.27
CA ALA A 68 25.74 16.78 -1.47
C ALA A 68 24.31 16.38 -1.86
N LEU A 69 23.46 16.09 -0.87
CA LEU A 69 22.05 15.79 -1.10
C LEU A 69 21.30 16.93 -1.78
N LEU A 70 21.51 18.18 -1.32
CA LEU A 70 20.84 19.35 -1.89
C LEU A 70 21.44 19.72 -3.26
N ASP A 71 22.74 19.51 -3.45
CA ASP A 71 23.45 19.80 -4.69
C ASP A 71 23.01 18.85 -5.81
N ALA A 72 22.85 17.56 -5.51
CA ALA A 72 22.43 16.55 -6.49
C ALA A 72 20.93 16.58 -6.84
N ALA A 73 20.09 17.16 -5.97
CA ALA A 73 18.66 17.26 -6.18
C ALA A 73 18.33 18.18 -7.37
N PRO A 74 17.51 17.73 -8.35
CA PRO A 74 16.88 18.62 -9.32
C PRO A 74 16.15 19.77 -8.61
N GLU A 75 16.11 20.94 -9.23
CA GLU A 75 15.59 22.17 -8.60
C GLU A 75 14.21 21.99 -7.95
N ILE A 76 13.26 21.37 -8.66
CA ILE A 76 11.93 21.11 -8.12
C ILE A 76 11.94 20.13 -6.93
N GLN A 77 12.80 19.11 -6.94
CA GLN A 77 12.96 18.18 -5.82
C GLN A 77 13.63 18.87 -4.64
N ARG A 78 14.61 19.76 -4.88
CA ARG A 78 15.25 20.59 -3.85
C ARG A 78 14.23 21.46 -3.14
N GLN A 79 13.28 22.04 -3.86
CA GLN A 79 12.17 22.81 -3.27
C GLN A 79 11.31 21.94 -2.35
N VAL A 80 11.01 20.70 -2.73
CA VAL A 80 10.32 19.73 -1.86
C VAL A 80 11.17 19.41 -0.61
N LEU A 81 12.44 19.08 -0.80
CA LEU A 81 13.35 18.69 0.29
C LEU A 81 13.68 19.85 1.24
N ALA A 82 13.59 21.10 0.81
CA ALA A 82 13.78 22.28 1.65
C ALA A 82 12.75 22.38 2.79
N HIS A 83 11.62 21.70 2.65
CA HIS A 83 10.57 21.62 3.67
C HIS A 83 10.53 20.26 4.39
N ALA A 84 11.47 19.36 4.07
CA ALA A 84 11.58 18.04 4.68
C ALA A 84 12.54 18.06 5.88
N THR A 85 12.18 17.34 6.93
CA THR A 85 13.04 17.16 8.11
C THR A 85 13.96 15.95 7.88
N ILE A 86 15.15 16.22 7.35
CA ILE A 86 16.15 15.21 6.97
C ILE A 86 17.19 15.06 8.10
N MET A 87 17.17 13.89 8.74
CA MET A 87 18.14 13.50 9.76
C MET A 87 19.31 12.76 9.10
N ILE A 88 20.52 13.19 9.45
CA ILE A 88 21.76 12.57 9.01
C ILE A 88 22.56 12.32 10.27
N LYS A 89 23.05 11.09 10.42
CA LYS A 89 23.98 10.71 11.47
C LYS A 89 25.12 9.92 10.89
N ALA A 90 26.30 10.12 11.47
CA ALA A 90 27.50 9.41 11.11
C ALA A 90 28.12 8.78 12.36
N VAL A 91 28.76 7.64 12.17
CA VAL A 91 29.60 6.97 13.15
C VAL A 91 30.88 6.55 12.45
N GLN A 92 31.99 6.48 13.18
CA GLN A 92 33.21 5.94 12.61
C GLN A 92 33.01 4.46 12.25
N GLU A 93 33.42 4.09 11.03
CA GLU A 93 33.36 2.70 10.58
C GLU A 93 34.22 1.82 11.52
N GLY A 94 33.60 0.77 12.04
CA GLY A 94 34.25 -0.26 12.86
C GLY A 94 34.61 -1.48 12.03
N VAL A 95 34.91 -2.60 12.69
CA VAL A 95 35.06 -3.89 12.00
C VAL A 95 33.69 -4.38 11.49
N PRO A 96 33.62 -5.16 10.41
CA PRO A 96 32.35 -5.59 9.80
C PRO A 96 31.36 -6.25 10.78
N GLU A 97 31.86 -7.00 11.77
CA GLU A 97 31.07 -7.69 12.79
C GLU A 97 30.31 -6.72 13.71
N GLU A 98 30.74 -5.45 13.80
CA GLU A 98 30.07 -4.40 14.56
C GLU A 98 28.95 -3.71 13.77
N LEU A 99 28.71 -4.06 12.50
CA LEU A 99 27.74 -3.35 11.66
C LEU A 99 26.36 -3.24 12.32
N SER A 100 25.85 -4.31 12.94
CA SER A 100 24.57 -4.28 13.65
C SER A 100 24.56 -3.25 14.79
N GLN A 101 25.66 -3.17 15.56
CA GLN A 101 25.81 -2.20 16.65
C GLN A 101 25.89 -0.77 16.10
N LYS A 102 26.67 -0.54 15.04
CA LYS A 102 26.80 0.77 14.39
C LYS A 102 25.48 1.25 13.79
N VAL A 103 24.72 0.36 13.16
CA VAL A 103 23.37 0.65 12.64
C VAL A 103 22.43 1.01 13.79
N ALA A 104 22.50 0.31 14.93
CA ALA A 104 21.71 0.64 16.11
C ALA A 104 22.08 2.02 16.69
N GLU A 105 23.37 2.36 16.74
CA GLU A 105 23.87 3.66 17.18
C GLU A 105 23.38 4.79 16.26
N LEU A 106 23.52 4.62 14.94
CA LEU A 106 22.97 5.54 13.94
C LEU A 106 21.46 5.72 14.11
N THR A 107 20.72 4.62 14.29
CA THR A 107 19.26 4.64 14.48
C THR A 107 18.87 5.39 15.75
N ALA A 108 19.57 5.15 16.86
CA ALA A 108 19.37 5.84 18.12
C ALA A 108 19.64 7.35 17.98
N GLY A 109 20.76 7.71 17.32
CA GLY A 109 21.11 9.10 17.04
C GLY A 109 20.06 9.81 16.17
N ILE A 110 19.54 9.14 15.14
CA ILE A 110 18.47 9.66 14.29
C ILE A 110 17.18 9.86 15.09
N ARG A 111 16.77 8.88 15.92
CA ARG A 111 15.57 8.97 16.76
C ARG A 111 15.69 10.11 17.78
N LEU A 112 16.84 10.27 18.41
CA LEU A 112 17.09 11.38 19.33
C LEU A 112 17.01 12.74 18.62
N ALA A 113 17.61 12.85 17.43
CA ALA A 113 17.50 14.05 16.62
C ALA A 113 16.05 14.34 16.22
N GLN A 114 15.27 13.31 15.87
CA GLN A 114 13.85 13.42 15.54
C GLN A 114 13.02 13.93 16.72
N MET A 115 13.24 13.40 17.93
CA MET A 115 12.58 13.88 19.16
C MET A 115 12.93 15.33 19.51
N ARG A 116 14.06 15.85 19.02
CA ARG A 116 14.53 17.23 19.26
C ARG A 116 14.22 18.18 18.12
N SER A 117 13.69 17.68 17.01
CA SER A 117 13.34 18.50 15.85
C SER A 117 11.87 18.88 15.85
N ALA A 118 11.56 20.06 15.31
CA ALA A 118 10.18 20.38 14.99
C ALA A 118 9.65 19.39 13.96
N SER A 119 8.41 18.93 14.15
CA SER A 119 7.76 18.02 13.21
C SER A 119 7.69 18.63 11.81
N VAL A 120 7.44 19.94 11.73
CA VAL A 120 7.26 20.71 10.49
C VAL A 120 8.40 21.74 10.34
N ALA A 121 8.99 21.81 9.14
CA ALA A 121 9.84 22.93 8.77
C ALA A 121 8.95 24.17 8.48
N TYR A 122 8.82 25.06 9.46
CA TYR A 122 8.00 26.27 9.32
C TYR A 122 8.65 27.25 8.33
N PRO A 123 7.96 27.62 7.23
CA PRO A 123 8.44 28.69 6.37
C PRO A 123 8.34 30.02 7.11
N LYS A 124 9.10 31.03 6.64
CA LYS A 124 8.94 32.40 7.14
C LYS A 124 7.50 32.87 6.94
N LEU A 125 6.85 33.26 8.04
CA LEU A 125 5.47 33.75 8.07
C LEU A 125 5.40 35.13 7.41
N HIS A 126 4.86 35.21 6.20
CA HIS A 126 4.76 36.45 5.43
C HIS A 126 3.35 36.73 4.87
N GLN A 127 2.39 35.81 5.05
CA GLN A 127 1.02 35.96 4.53
C GLN A 127 -0.03 35.62 5.59
N ARG A 128 -1.23 36.21 5.44
CA ARG A 128 -2.38 35.99 6.34
C ARG A 128 -3.23 34.77 5.96
N ALA A 129 -3.11 34.28 4.72
CA ALA A 129 -3.85 33.13 4.24
C ALA A 129 -3.04 31.84 4.41
N VAL A 130 -3.73 30.77 4.80
CA VAL A 130 -3.17 29.42 4.90
C VAL A 130 -3.45 28.67 3.60
N CYS A 131 -2.53 27.79 3.22
CA CYS A 131 -2.64 26.92 2.06
C CYS A 131 -3.98 26.17 2.09
N ARG A 132 -4.71 26.22 0.97
CA ARG A 132 -6.01 25.54 0.87
C ARG A 132 -5.90 24.02 0.93
N THR A 133 -4.74 23.45 0.60
CA THR A 133 -4.55 21.99 0.46
C THR A 133 -3.96 21.38 1.72
N ASP A 134 -2.83 21.90 2.21
CA ASP A 134 -2.17 21.37 3.42
C ASP A 134 -2.68 21.99 4.72
N LYS A 135 -3.49 23.06 4.64
CA LYS A 135 -4.09 23.79 5.77
C LYS A 135 -3.10 24.20 6.88
N LEU A 136 -1.80 24.23 6.57
CA LEU A 136 -0.74 24.41 7.56
C LEU A 136 0.20 25.53 7.16
N ARG A 137 0.70 25.51 5.93
CA ARG A 137 1.72 26.46 5.45
C ARG A 137 1.06 27.70 4.86
N PRO A 138 1.72 28.87 4.81
CA PRO A 138 1.15 30.04 4.17
C PRO A 138 0.84 29.76 2.69
N ALA A 139 -0.36 30.15 2.23
CA ALA A 139 -0.62 30.24 0.81
C ALA A 139 0.35 31.27 0.21
N ARG A 140 0.86 31.01 -1.00
CA ARG A 140 1.75 31.95 -1.70
C ARG A 140 1.42 32.10 -3.18
N ARG A 141 0.72 31.12 -3.75
CA ARG A 141 0.26 31.13 -5.14
C ARG A 141 -1.16 31.66 -5.25
N GLU A 142 -1.53 32.16 -6.42
CA GLU A 142 -2.87 32.73 -6.70
C GLU A 142 -4.00 31.72 -6.47
N ASN A 143 -3.73 30.44 -6.73
CA ASN A 143 -4.67 29.36 -6.48
C ASN A 143 -4.86 29.05 -4.98
N GLY A 144 -4.15 29.73 -4.08
CA GLY A 144 -4.24 29.52 -2.63
C GLY A 144 -3.35 28.37 -2.12
N GLU A 145 -2.40 27.86 -2.90
CA GLU A 145 -1.46 26.82 -2.47
C GLU A 145 -0.15 27.40 -1.89
N SER A 146 0.48 26.60 -1.02
CA SER A 146 1.85 26.84 -0.56
C SER A 146 2.87 26.45 -1.64
N ASP A 147 4.05 27.07 -1.62
CA ASP A 147 5.16 26.70 -2.51
C ASP A 147 5.51 25.22 -2.39
N PHE A 148 5.47 24.69 -1.16
CA PHE A 148 5.71 23.27 -0.89
C PHE A 148 4.67 22.35 -1.53
N THR A 149 3.38 22.64 -1.36
CA THR A 149 2.31 21.82 -1.97
C THR A 149 2.47 21.80 -3.48
N ALA A 150 2.65 22.97 -4.08
CA ALA A 150 2.80 23.08 -5.53
C ALA A 150 4.06 22.35 -6.05
N ALA A 151 5.19 22.48 -5.36
CA ALA A 151 6.43 21.77 -5.72
C ALA A 151 6.25 20.25 -5.65
N ARG A 152 5.54 19.74 -4.63
CA ARG A 152 5.20 18.32 -4.55
C ARG A 152 4.29 17.90 -5.70
N SER A 153 3.21 18.62 -5.98
CA SER A 153 2.29 18.25 -7.06
C SER A 153 2.97 18.28 -8.43
N GLU A 154 3.89 19.20 -8.67
CA GLU A 154 4.68 19.27 -9.90
C GLU A 154 5.68 18.09 -10.00
N TRP A 155 6.48 17.86 -8.95
CA TRP A 155 7.40 16.74 -8.91
C TRP A 155 6.67 15.40 -9.05
N GLY A 156 5.57 15.22 -8.33
CA GLY A 156 4.76 14.01 -8.36
C GLY A 156 4.19 13.72 -9.75
N ARG A 157 3.70 14.74 -10.47
CA ARG A 157 3.24 14.57 -11.87
C ARG A 157 4.38 14.17 -12.80
N GLY A 158 5.55 14.81 -12.68
CA GLY A 158 6.72 14.48 -13.48
C GLY A 158 7.28 13.08 -13.20
N GLN A 159 7.25 12.63 -11.94
CA GLN A 159 7.74 11.29 -11.58
C GLN A 159 6.75 10.18 -11.93
N LYS A 160 5.45 10.45 -12.07
CA LYS A 160 4.45 9.42 -12.40
C LYS A 160 4.84 8.63 -13.65
N SER A 161 5.05 9.32 -14.77
CA SER A 161 5.43 8.68 -16.03
C SER A 161 6.75 7.94 -15.93
N ARG A 162 7.71 8.51 -15.18
CA ARG A 162 9.03 7.91 -14.98
C ARG A 162 8.97 6.59 -14.20
N VAL A 163 8.26 6.55 -13.08
CA VAL A 163 8.12 5.32 -12.27
C VAL A 163 7.44 4.23 -13.09
N ILE A 164 6.40 4.58 -13.84
CA ILE A 164 5.74 3.63 -14.74
C ILE A 164 6.68 3.16 -15.86
N ALA A 165 7.47 4.04 -16.45
CA ALA A 165 8.46 3.67 -17.45
C ALA A 165 9.57 2.77 -16.88
N GLU A 166 10.01 3.02 -15.65
CA GLU A 166 10.98 2.17 -14.94
C GLU A 166 10.39 0.78 -14.62
N ILE A 167 9.11 0.71 -14.26
CA ILE A 167 8.40 -0.56 -13.98
C ILE A 167 8.17 -1.37 -15.26
N LEU A 168 7.69 -0.71 -16.33
CA LEU A 168 7.28 -1.37 -17.57
C LEU A 168 8.39 -1.48 -18.62
N GLY A 169 9.53 -0.81 -18.40
CA GLY A 169 10.59 -0.67 -19.40
C GLY A 169 10.19 0.15 -20.63
N ALA A 170 9.07 0.88 -20.60
CA ALA A 170 8.56 1.65 -21.72
C ALA A 170 7.69 2.83 -21.26
N ASP A 171 7.77 3.95 -21.99
CA ASP A 171 6.89 5.10 -21.77
C ASP A 171 5.43 4.76 -22.11
N ARG A 172 4.52 5.10 -21.21
CA ARG A 172 3.08 4.89 -21.37
C ARG A 172 2.30 6.12 -20.94
N ARG A 173 1.14 6.34 -21.58
CA ARG A 173 0.18 7.34 -21.12
C ARG A 173 -0.35 6.91 -19.76
N VAL A 174 -0.39 7.86 -18.82
CA VAL A 174 -0.88 7.65 -17.47
C VAL A 174 -2.04 8.61 -17.19
N THR A 175 -3.05 8.13 -16.49
CA THR A 175 -4.16 8.94 -15.96
C THR A 175 -3.62 10.09 -15.11
N GLN A 176 -4.33 11.20 -14.98
CA GLN A 176 -3.89 12.35 -14.17
C GLN A 176 -4.73 12.54 -12.91
N THR A 177 -5.95 12.01 -12.89
CA THR A 177 -6.89 12.15 -11.78
C THR A 177 -7.53 10.80 -11.42
N LEU A 178 -8.06 10.69 -10.19
CA LEU A 178 -8.88 9.53 -9.81
C LEU A 178 -10.20 9.45 -10.56
N ASP A 179 -10.69 10.59 -11.05
CA ASP A 179 -11.89 10.66 -11.88
C ASP A 179 -11.63 9.92 -13.20
N GLU A 180 -10.56 10.29 -13.92
CA GLU A 180 -10.09 9.59 -15.12
C GLU A 180 -9.80 8.11 -14.84
N LEU A 181 -9.18 7.79 -13.69
CA LEU A 181 -8.90 6.42 -13.28
C LEU A 181 -10.19 5.61 -13.08
N SER A 182 -11.26 6.20 -12.56
CA SER A 182 -12.50 5.49 -12.18
C SER A 182 -13.65 5.65 -13.18
N SER A 183 -13.43 6.41 -14.25
CA SER A 183 -14.42 6.67 -15.29
C SER A 183 -14.50 5.48 -16.25
N HIS A 184 -15.55 4.68 -16.07
CA HIS A 184 -15.84 3.52 -16.91
C HIS A 184 -17.33 3.50 -17.22
N GLU A 185 -17.70 4.10 -18.36
CA GLU A 185 -19.11 4.25 -18.75
C GLU A 185 -19.67 3.01 -19.47
N ARG A 186 -18.83 2.02 -19.83
CA ARG A 186 -19.21 0.84 -20.63
C ARG A 186 -18.50 -0.42 -20.14
N GLY A 187 -19.08 -1.59 -20.44
CA GLY A 187 -18.52 -2.89 -20.07
C GLY A 187 -18.80 -3.31 -18.63
N GLU A 188 -18.08 -4.33 -18.14
CA GLU A 188 -18.28 -4.96 -16.83
C GLU A 188 -18.09 -3.99 -15.65
N GLY A 189 -17.21 -2.99 -15.82
CA GLY A 189 -16.91 -1.97 -14.83
C GLY A 189 -18.01 -0.92 -14.62
N HIS A 190 -19.06 -0.87 -15.45
CA HIS A 190 -20.12 0.14 -15.37
C HIS A 190 -20.81 0.20 -13.99
N ARG A 191 -21.03 -0.95 -13.33
CA ARG A 191 -21.66 -0.98 -12.00
C ARG A 191 -20.76 -0.39 -10.91
N LEU A 192 -19.46 -0.38 -11.17
CA LEU A 192 -18.42 0.16 -10.31
C LEU A 192 -17.85 1.47 -10.87
N HIS A 193 -18.59 2.15 -11.76
CA HIS A 193 -18.23 3.48 -12.23
C HIS A 193 -18.04 4.40 -11.02
N HIS A 194 -16.95 5.18 -11.04
CA HIS A 194 -16.59 6.11 -9.96
C HIS A 194 -16.23 5.43 -8.64
N LYS A 195 -16.07 4.11 -8.64
CA LYS A 195 -15.51 3.35 -7.53
C LYS A 195 -14.05 3.03 -7.81
N ILE A 196 -13.23 3.19 -6.79
CA ILE A 196 -11.81 2.85 -6.78
C ILE A 196 -11.53 1.78 -5.73
N ALA A 197 -10.41 1.09 -5.88
CA ALA A 197 -9.79 0.28 -4.86
C ALA A 197 -8.48 0.92 -4.43
N VAL A 198 -8.32 1.17 -3.14
CA VAL A 198 -7.03 1.55 -2.54
C VAL A 198 -6.44 0.30 -1.90
N LEU A 199 -5.30 -0.14 -2.41
CA LEU A 199 -4.61 -1.33 -1.95
C LEU A 199 -3.32 -0.92 -1.24
N ARG A 200 -3.15 -1.39 -0.02
CA ARG A 200 -1.91 -1.25 0.75
C ARG A 200 -1.41 -2.61 1.17
N PHE A 201 -0.14 -2.86 0.96
CA PHE A 201 0.58 -4.05 1.40
C PHE A 201 1.76 -3.62 2.24
N ASP A 202 1.92 -4.24 3.40
CA ASP A 202 2.99 -3.93 4.34
C ASP A 202 3.69 -5.22 4.80
N GLY A 203 5.01 -5.27 4.60
CA GLY A 203 5.83 -6.44 4.85
C GLY A 203 5.83 -6.90 6.31
N ASN A 204 5.76 -8.21 6.53
CA ASN A 204 5.79 -8.81 7.86
C ASN A 204 7.23 -8.99 8.34
N ASP A 205 7.60 -8.24 9.38
CA ASP A 205 8.89 -8.35 10.07
C ASP A 205 10.11 -8.10 9.15
N PHE A 206 9.96 -7.26 8.12
CA PHE A 206 11.05 -6.91 7.21
C PHE A 206 12.18 -6.15 7.92
N GLY A 207 11.84 -5.36 8.95
CA GLY A 207 12.84 -4.74 9.82
C GLY A 207 13.70 -5.77 10.55
N ALA A 208 13.08 -6.78 11.17
CA ALA A 208 13.81 -7.87 11.84
C ALA A 208 14.61 -8.71 10.84
N ALA A 209 14.04 -9.01 9.67
CA ALA A 209 14.75 -9.69 8.58
C ALA A 209 15.99 -8.91 8.13
N ALA A 210 15.89 -7.59 8.02
CA ALA A 210 17.02 -6.73 7.67
C ALA A 210 18.07 -6.66 8.80
N ASP A 211 17.69 -6.85 10.06
CA ASP A 211 18.61 -6.87 11.21
C ASP A 211 19.36 -8.22 11.36
N GLU A 212 18.83 -9.29 10.76
CA GLU A 212 19.53 -10.57 10.61
C GLU A 212 20.72 -10.46 9.64
N CYS A 213 20.69 -9.52 8.67
CA CYS A 213 21.80 -9.22 7.76
C CYS A 213 22.96 -8.56 8.53
N LYS A 214 24.11 -9.26 8.60
CA LYS A 214 25.29 -8.87 9.39
C LYS A 214 26.34 -8.13 8.59
N THR A 215 26.37 -8.27 7.27
CA THR A 215 27.31 -7.56 6.42
C THR A 215 26.62 -6.52 5.53
N PRO A 216 27.36 -5.52 5.00
CA PRO A 216 26.82 -4.57 4.03
C PRO A 216 26.25 -5.26 2.78
N GLU A 217 26.93 -6.29 2.29
CA GLU A 217 26.54 -7.05 1.09
C GLU A 217 25.21 -7.78 1.31
N GLU A 218 25.02 -8.40 2.49
CA GLU A 218 23.78 -9.06 2.85
C GLU A 218 22.60 -8.07 2.93
N LYS A 219 22.82 -6.87 3.47
CA LYS A 219 21.79 -5.81 3.52
C LYS A 219 21.45 -5.30 2.12
N ARG A 220 22.46 -5.17 1.25
CA ARG A 220 22.26 -4.77 -0.15
C ARG A 220 21.45 -5.81 -0.91
N GLU A 221 21.86 -7.07 -0.86
CA GLU A 221 21.19 -8.18 -1.55
C GLU A 221 19.73 -8.32 -1.11
N PHE A 222 19.46 -8.20 0.19
CA PHE A 222 18.08 -8.20 0.71
C PHE A 222 17.25 -7.04 0.13
N SER A 223 17.79 -5.82 0.16
CA SER A 223 17.12 -4.62 -0.36
C SER A 223 16.84 -4.72 -1.86
N GLU A 224 17.82 -5.20 -2.64
CA GLU A 224 17.70 -5.38 -4.09
C GLU A 224 16.68 -6.47 -4.45
N THR A 225 16.66 -7.56 -3.67
CA THR A 225 15.70 -8.65 -3.84
C THR A 225 14.27 -8.16 -3.64
N VAL A 226 14.00 -7.44 -2.55
CA VAL A 226 12.65 -6.89 -2.27
C VAL A 226 12.21 -5.93 -3.38
N GLN A 227 13.09 -5.02 -3.82
CA GLN A 227 12.77 -4.10 -4.92
C GLN A 227 12.53 -4.82 -6.24
N ARG A 228 13.34 -5.84 -6.56
CA ARG A 228 13.17 -6.64 -7.78
C ARG A 228 11.84 -7.39 -7.74
N ASP A 229 11.50 -8.02 -6.63
CA ASP A 229 10.28 -8.80 -6.46
C ASP A 229 9.03 -7.90 -6.58
N GLN A 230 9.06 -6.69 -6.00
CA GLN A 230 8.01 -5.68 -6.17
C GLN A 230 7.91 -5.15 -7.61
N ARG A 231 9.04 -4.90 -8.29
CA ARG A 231 9.05 -4.56 -9.73
C ARG A 231 8.39 -5.65 -10.56
N GLN A 232 8.77 -6.90 -10.29
CA GLN A 232 8.25 -8.05 -11.02
C GLN A 232 6.73 -8.19 -10.84
N PHE A 233 6.20 -7.94 -9.63
CA PHE A 233 4.75 -7.92 -9.42
C PHE A 233 4.04 -6.93 -10.35
N PHE A 234 4.48 -5.66 -10.41
CA PHE A 234 3.81 -4.70 -11.29
C PHE A 234 4.00 -5.04 -12.77
N HIS A 235 5.16 -5.57 -13.15
CA HIS A 235 5.38 -6.05 -14.49
C HIS A 235 4.39 -7.17 -14.84
N ASP A 236 4.26 -8.19 -14.00
CA ASP A 236 3.35 -9.33 -14.22
C ASP A 236 1.88 -8.87 -14.23
N LEU A 237 1.50 -8.01 -13.28
CA LEU A 237 0.17 -7.44 -13.18
C LEU A 237 -0.25 -6.76 -14.49
N LEU A 238 0.63 -5.92 -15.04
CA LEU A 238 0.32 -5.07 -16.20
C LEU A 238 0.56 -5.77 -17.55
N SER A 239 1.35 -6.84 -17.58
CA SER A 239 1.68 -7.57 -18.81
C SER A 239 0.79 -8.78 -19.10
N GLU A 240 0.17 -9.39 -18.08
CA GLU A 240 -0.69 -10.56 -18.27
C GLU A 240 -2.01 -10.25 -18.98
N ASP A 241 -2.60 -9.08 -18.69
CA ASP A 241 -3.77 -8.58 -19.39
C ASP A 241 -3.66 -7.06 -19.65
N PRO A 242 -2.90 -6.65 -20.67
CA PRO A 242 -2.78 -5.25 -21.02
C PRO A 242 -4.13 -4.62 -21.43
N GLY A 243 -5.10 -5.41 -21.90
CA GLY A 243 -6.38 -4.89 -22.36
C GLY A 243 -7.19 -4.21 -21.26
N SER A 244 -7.12 -4.75 -20.04
CA SER A 244 -7.88 -4.22 -18.91
C SER A 244 -7.14 -3.16 -18.10
N TRP A 245 -5.81 -3.13 -18.14
CA TRP A 245 -5.01 -2.14 -17.40
C TRP A 245 -4.75 -0.85 -18.17
N PHE A 246 -5.06 -0.81 -19.47
CA PHE A 246 -4.85 0.37 -20.32
C PHE A 246 -6.16 0.76 -21.00
N SER A 247 -6.62 1.98 -20.74
CA SER A 247 -7.74 2.59 -21.49
C SER A 247 -7.25 3.67 -22.44
N ASP A 248 -8.17 4.25 -23.21
CA ASP A 248 -7.89 5.43 -24.04
C ASP A 248 -7.31 6.60 -23.22
N ASP A 249 -7.70 6.72 -21.95
CA ASP A 249 -7.21 7.75 -21.01
C ASP A 249 -5.84 7.43 -20.41
N GLY A 250 -5.39 6.18 -20.55
CA GLY A 250 -4.08 5.71 -20.16
C GLY A 250 -4.15 4.59 -19.11
N LEU A 251 -3.03 4.42 -18.42
CA LEU A 251 -2.83 3.38 -17.44
C LEU A 251 -3.82 3.49 -16.25
N GLN A 252 -4.52 2.39 -15.99
CA GLN A 252 -5.56 2.21 -14.98
C GLN A 252 -4.99 1.82 -13.61
N ILE A 253 -3.84 2.39 -13.25
CA ILE A 253 -3.24 2.26 -11.92
C ILE A 253 -2.55 3.57 -11.52
N GLU A 254 -2.67 3.90 -10.25
CA GLU A 254 -2.04 5.04 -9.60
C GLU A 254 -1.14 4.52 -8.47
N VAL A 255 0.17 4.52 -8.70
CA VAL A 255 1.16 4.13 -7.69
C VAL A 255 1.40 5.31 -6.74
N VAL A 256 1.09 5.11 -5.45
CA VAL A 256 1.18 6.16 -4.42
C VAL A 256 2.46 6.02 -3.60
N VAL A 257 2.72 4.81 -3.10
CA VAL A 257 3.93 4.45 -2.35
C VAL A 257 4.51 3.19 -2.97
N TYR A 258 5.80 3.23 -3.22
CA TYR A 258 6.52 2.17 -3.91
C TYR A 258 7.95 2.08 -3.39
N GLY A 259 8.24 1.06 -2.56
CA GLY A 259 9.61 0.71 -2.18
C GLY A 259 9.79 0.48 -0.69
N GLY A 260 10.81 -0.31 -0.35
CA GLY A 260 11.00 -0.83 1.01
C GLY A 260 10.06 -2.01 1.25
N ASP A 261 9.42 -2.05 2.40
CA ASP A 261 8.44 -3.06 2.80
C ASP A 261 6.98 -2.66 2.53
N GLU A 262 6.73 -1.42 2.10
CA GLU A 262 5.40 -0.89 1.84
C GLU A 262 5.14 -0.70 0.34
N VAL A 263 3.97 -1.14 -0.11
CA VAL A 263 3.45 -0.92 -1.46
C VAL A 263 2.01 -0.43 -1.36
N THR A 264 1.73 0.78 -1.86
CA THR A 264 0.37 1.34 -1.91
C THR A 264 0.06 1.84 -3.31
N PHE A 265 -1.05 1.38 -3.89
CA PHE A 265 -1.53 1.82 -5.19
C PHE A 265 -3.06 1.84 -5.25
N VAL A 266 -3.60 2.57 -6.22
CA VAL A 266 -5.03 2.73 -6.46
C VAL A 266 -5.37 2.23 -7.85
N THR A 267 -6.48 1.50 -7.97
CA THR A 267 -7.01 1.01 -9.25
C THR A 267 -8.49 1.38 -9.36
N PRO A 268 -9.12 1.28 -10.54
CA PRO A 268 -10.56 1.09 -10.62
C PRO A 268 -11.01 -0.05 -9.69
N ALA A 269 -12.19 0.07 -9.10
CA ALA A 269 -12.69 -0.96 -8.16
C ALA A 269 -12.82 -2.34 -8.82
N TRP A 270 -13.24 -2.41 -10.08
CA TRP A 270 -13.37 -3.68 -10.81
C TRP A 270 -12.02 -4.39 -11.05
N LEU A 271 -10.90 -3.66 -10.97
CA LEU A 271 -9.54 -4.21 -11.05
C LEU A 271 -8.92 -4.53 -9.69
N GLY A 272 -9.53 -4.05 -8.61
CA GLY A 272 -8.95 -4.12 -7.27
C GLY A 272 -8.77 -5.56 -6.78
N TRP A 273 -9.79 -6.41 -6.97
CA TRP A 273 -9.70 -7.81 -6.54
C TRP A 273 -8.64 -8.59 -7.31
N ARG A 274 -8.53 -8.32 -8.62
CA ARG A 274 -7.51 -8.92 -9.48
C ARG A 274 -6.10 -8.51 -9.07
N ALA A 275 -5.89 -7.25 -8.73
CA ALA A 275 -4.62 -6.78 -8.18
C ALA A 275 -4.28 -7.44 -6.83
N LEU A 276 -5.27 -7.57 -5.93
CA LEU A 276 -5.09 -8.23 -4.65
C LEU A 276 -4.65 -9.69 -4.82
N ARG A 277 -5.38 -10.44 -5.66
CA ARG A 277 -5.04 -11.83 -5.99
C ARG A 277 -3.62 -11.92 -6.54
N LYS A 278 -3.33 -11.12 -7.56
CA LYS A 278 -2.04 -11.15 -8.24
C LYS A 278 -0.88 -10.85 -7.30
N PHE A 279 -1.06 -9.89 -6.39
CA PHE A 279 -0.06 -9.56 -5.39
C PHE A 279 0.28 -10.78 -4.53
N TYR A 280 -0.72 -11.49 -4.00
CA TYR A 280 -0.46 -12.66 -3.17
C TYR A 280 0.06 -13.87 -3.93
N GLU A 281 -0.35 -14.07 -5.18
CA GLU A 281 0.24 -15.09 -6.08
C GLU A 281 1.74 -14.88 -6.30
N CYS A 282 2.18 -13.63 -6.40
CA CYS A 282 3.59 -13.26 -6.46
C CYS A 282 4.25 -13.39 -5.09
N ALA A 283 3.65 -12.82 -4.04
CA ALA A 283 4.22 -12.75 -2.70
C ALA A 283 4.48 -14.12 -2.07
N GLN A 284 3.64 -15.13 -2.33
CA GLN A 284 3.89 -16.49 -1.83
C GLN A 284 5.20 -17.12 -2.36
N LYS A 285 5.74 -16.61 -3.47
CA LYS A 285 6.99 -17.09 -4.08
C LYS A 285 8.23 -16.37 -3.55
N TRP A 286 8.04 -15.22 -2.91
CA TRP A 286 9.14 -14.36 -2.46
C TRP A 286 9.80 -14.92 -1.21
N LYS A 287 11.14 -14.90 -1.19
CA LYS A 287 11.95 -15.49 -0.15
C LYS A 287 13.13 -14.60 0.19
N ARG A 288 13.56 -14.67 1.45
CA ARG A 288 14.81 -14.05 1.91
C ARG A 288 16.00 -14.73 1.22
N PRO A 289 16.95 -14.01 0.60
CA PRO A 289 18.07 -14.61 -0.16
C PRO A 289 18.88 -15.64 0.63
N LYS A 290 19.23 -15.33 1.89
CA LYS A 290 20.12 -16.15 2.71
C LYS A 290 19.44 -17.30 3.44
N THR A 291 18.26 -17.05 4.02
CA THR A 291 17.57 -18.03 4.87
C THR A 291 16.55 -18.86 4.11
N GLY A 292 16.14 -18.44 2.91
CA GLY A 292 15.05 -19.05 2.14
C GLY A 292 13.68 -18.92 2.81
N MET A 293 13.59 -18.21 3.94
CA MET A 293 12.32 -18.00 4.64
C MET A 293 11.38 -17.15 3.79
N PRO A 294 10.06 -17.42 3.83
CA PRO A 294 9.08 -16.64 3.09
C PRO A 294 9.09 -15.15 3.46
N LEU A 295 8.93 -14.29 2.47
CA LEU A 295 8.56 -12.90 2.66
C LEU A 295 7.03 -12.80 2.57
N THR A 296 6.38 -12.38 3.66
CA THR A 296 4.92 -12.28 3.72
C THR A 296 4.46 -10.86 3.94
N TYR A 297 3.20 -10.57 3.59
CA TYR A 297 2.63 -9.23 3.63
C TYR A 297 1.23 -9.24 4.27
N GLY A 298 0.97 -8.25 5.13
CA GLY A 298 -0.39 -7.88 5.51
C GLY A 298 -0.98 -6.94 4.46
N GLY A 299 -2.23 -7.18 4.07
CA GLY A 299 -2.94 -6.39 3.08
C GLY A 299 -4.13 -5.64 3.67
N GLY A 300 -4.33 -4.40 3.25
CA GLY A 300 -5.53 -3.63 3.51
C GLY A 300 -6.08 -3.11 2.20
N VAL A 301 -7.33 -3.45 1.91
CA VAL A 301 -8.01 -3.03 0.68
C VAL A 301 -9.28 -2.29 1.03
N VAL A 302 -9.45 -1.09 0.47
CA VAL A 302 -10.66 -0.30 0.63
C VAL A 302 -11.28 -0.02 -0.73
N PHE A 303 -12.53 -0.43 -0.91
CA PHE A 303 -13.33 -0.04 -2.06
C PHE A 303 -14.21 1.15 -1.68
N CYS A 304 -14.14 2.23 -2.44
CA CYS A 304 -14.90 3.45 -2.13
C CYS A 304 -15.17 4.29 -3.38
N HIS A 305 -16.01 5.31 -3.25
CA HIS A 305 -16.17 6.31 -4.30
C HIS A 305 -14.88 7.13 -4.48
N TYR A 306 -14.52 7.54 -5.69
CA TYR A 306 -13.27 8.26 -5.98
C TYR A 306 -13.16 9.63 -5.28
N LYS A 307 -14.30 10.23 -4.93
CA LYS A 307 -14.40 11.48 -4.14
C LYS A 307 -14.25 11.27 -2.63
N ALA A 308 -14.06 10.04 -2.17
CA ALA A 308 -13.80 9.79 -0.75
C ALA A 308 -12.52 10.53 -0.30
N PRO A 309 -12.48 11.07 0.92
CA PRO A 309 -11.26 11.73 1.44
C PRO A 309 -10.08 10.75 1.47
N ILE A 310 -9.17 10.87 0.50
CA ILE A 310 -8.14 9.85 0.23
C ILE A 310 -7.22 9.58 1.42
N HIS A 311 -6.98 10.57 2.29
CA HIS A 311 -6.22 10.35 3.53
C HIS A 311 -6.91 9.40 4.48
N ALA A 312 -8.21 9.58 4.69
CA ALA A 312 -8.96 8.73 5.57
C ALA A 312 -9.02 7.30 5.01
N ILE A 313 -9.13 7.17 3.68
CA ILE A 313 -9.09 5.88 2.99
C ILE A 313 -7.71 5.22 3.09
N LYS A 314 -6.61 5.95 2.87
CA LYS A 314 -5.24 5.44 3.03
C LYS A 314 -4.95 5.01 4.46
N ARG A 315 -5.43 5.78 5.44
CA ARG A 315 -5.32 5.45 6.85
C ARG A 315 -6.11 4.18 7.16
N LEU A 316 -7.37 4.09 6.71
CA LEU A 316 -8.18 2.89 6.86
C LEU A 316 -7.50 1.66 6.21
N ALA A 317 -6.91 1.80 5.02
CA ALA A 317 -6.15 0.73 4.39
C ALA A 317 -4.89 0.34 5.18
N SER A 318 -4.25 1.28 5.88
CA SER A 318 -3.18 0.99 6.85
C SER A 318 -3.70 0.17 8.00
N ASP A 319 -4.75 0.66 8.66
CA ASP A 319 -5.30 0.10 9.87
C ASP A 319 -5.83 -1.32 9.58
N LEU A 320 -6.44 -1.55 8.41
CA LEU A 320 -6.84 -2.88 7.92
C LEU A 320 -5.64 -3.82 7.70
N ALA A 321 -4.54 -3.31 7.14
CA ALA A 321 -3.34 -4.13 6.91
C ALA A 321 -2.70 -4.56 8.24
N ASP A 322 -2.66 -3.67 9.22
CA ASP A 322 -2.15 -3.97 10.57
C ASP A 322 -3.06 -4.96 11.30
N GLU A 323 -4.38 -4.74 11.25
CA GLU A 323 -5.38 -5.64 11.83
C GLU A 323 -5.32 -7.05 11.22
N ALA A 324 -5.12 -7.14 9.89
CA ALA A 324 -4.93 -8.41 9.19
C ALA A 324 -3.73 -9.20 9.76
N LYS A 325 -2.63 -8.51 10.07
CA LYS A 325 -1.42 -9.14 10.65
C LYS A 325 -1.65 -9.58 12.07
N GLU A 326 -2.28 -8.74 12.89
CA GLU A 326 -2.55 -9.05 14.29
C GLU A 326 -3.47 -10.27 14.42
N ARG A 327 -4.55 -10.30 13.65
CA ARG A 327 -5.51 -11.42 13.61
C ARG A 327 -4.88 -12.71 13.09
N ALA A 328 -4.15 -12.63 11.97
CA ALA A 328 -3.46 -13.80 11.42
C ALA A 328 -2.46 -14.41 12.43
N ARG A 329 -1.72 -13.55 13.15
CA ARG A 329 -0.80 -13.96 14.20
C ARG A 329 -1.53 -14.61 15.37
N ALA A 330 -2.65 -14.03 15.81
CA ALA A 330 -3.46 -14.59 16.89
C ALA A 330 -4.04 -15.97 16.53
N ALA A 331 -4.48 -16.15 15.28
CA ALA A 331 -5.11 -17.39 14.82
C ALA A 331 -4.11 -18.52 14.51
N THR A 332 -2.96 -18.19 13.90
CA THR A 332 -2.03 -19.21 13.36
C THR A 332 -0.68 -19.27 14.08
N GLY A 333 -0.43 -18.37 15.04
CA GLY A 333 0.86 -18.22 15.72
C GLY A 333 1.93 -17.56 14.86
N ASN A 334 1.70 -17.35 13.56
CA ASN A 334 2.64 -16.74 12.61
C ASN A 334 1.97 -15.62 11.80
N LYS A 335 2.77 -14.70 11.28
CA LYS A 335 2.30 -13.77 10.26
C LYS A 335 2.29 -14.46 8.89
N GLY A 336 1.37 -14.09 8.03
CA GLY A 336 1.20 -14.69 6.71
C GLY A 336 0.67 -13.69 5.68
N ASN A 337 0.35 -14.20 4.49
CA ASN A 337 -0.25 -13.43 3.41
C ASN A 337 -1.77 -13.38 3.61
N PHE A 338 -2.21 -12.35 4.34
CA PHE A 338 -3.61 -12.13 4.69
C PHE A 338 -4.00 -10.67 4.46
N ALA A 339 -5.17 -10.46 3.88
CA ALA A 339 -5.75 -9.14 3.70
C ALA A 339 -7.02 -8.96 4.49
N MET A 340 -7.28 -7.74 4.93
CA MET A 340 -8.62 -7.30 5.28
C MET A 340 -9.14 -6.34 4.21
N VAL A 341 -10.42 -6.49 3.88
CA VAL A 341 -11.07 -5.77 2.81
C VAL A 341 -12.32 -5.10 3.35
N GLN A 342 -12.47 -3.80 3.08
CA GLN A 342 -13.65 -3.02 3.45
C GLN A 342 -14.27 -2.36 2.22
N VAL A 343 -15.58 -2.52 2.07
CA VAL A 343 -16.38 -1.79 1.08
C VAL A 343 -17.08 -0.62 1.78
N LEU A 344 -16.92 0.59 1.23
CA LEU A 344 -17.55 1.81 1.72
C LEU A 344 -18.56 2.33 0.69
N GLU A 345 -19.83 2.01 0.94
CA GLU A 345 -20.96 2.51 0.14
C GLU A 345 -21.40 3.92 0.56
N SER A 346 -21.24 4.26 1.84
CA SER A 346 -21.43 5.62 2.36
C SER A 346 -20.20 6.08 3.15
N PHE A 347 -20.08 7.39 3.35
CA PHE A 347 -18.97 8.01 4.07
C PHE A 347 -19.15 7.97 5.60
N ASP A 348 -20.25 7.44 6.10
CA ASP A 348 -20.62 7.52 7.52
C ASP A 348 -19.70 6.69 8.43
N ALA A 349 -19.01 5.69 7.86
CA ALA A 349 -18.06 4.85 8.57
C ALA A 349 -16.65 5.47 8.67
N ILE A 350 -16.39 6.61 8.03
CA ILE A 350 -15.07 7.22 8.00
C ILE A 350 -14.83 7.99 9.30
N GLY A 351 -13.91 7.50 10.14
CA GLY A 351 -13.44 8.18 11.35
C GLY A 351 -13.79 7.49 12.67
N GLN A 352 -14.48 6.34 12.64
CA GLN A 352 -14.63 5.47 13.80
C GLN A 352 -13.34 4.69 14.07
N ASP A 353 -13.13 4.24 15.31
CA ASP A 353 -12.10 3.27 15.62
C ASP A 353 -12.38 1.96 14.86
N LEU A 354 -11.37 1.45 14.15
CA LEU A 354 -11.54 0.29 13.29
C LEU A 354 -11.87 -0.97 14.10
N GLY A 355 -11.21 -1.15 15.25
CA GLY A 355 -11.43 -2.33 16.10
C GLY A 355 -12.84 -2.35 16.67
N ASP A 356 -13.32 -1.21 17.16
CA ASP A 356 -14.69 -1.05 17.65
C ASP A 356 -15.70 -1.29 16.53
N PHE A 357 -15.50 -0.68 15.34
CA PHE A 357 -16.38 -0.88 14.19
C PHE A 357 -16.46 -2.36 13.76
N LEU A 358 -15.32 -3.04 13.67
CA LEU A 358 -15.28 -4.46 13.29
C LEU A 358 -15.94 -5.35 14.35
N THR A 359 -15.76 -5.02 15.63
CA THR A 359 -16.38 -5.75 16.74
C THR A 359 -17.89 -5.56 16.76
N ASP A 360 -18.36 -4.33 16.58
CA ASP A 360 -19.78 -4.01 16.54
C ASP A 360 -20.47 -4.65 15.34
N ARG A 361 -19.83 -4.60 14.16
CA ARG A 361 -20.40 -5.12 12.93
C ARG A 361 -20.29 -6.63 12.82
N TYR A 362 -19.14 -7.21 13.14
CA TYR A 362 -18.81 -8.60 12.84
C TYR A 362 -18.49 -9.46 14.08
N GLY A 363 -18.42 -8.88 15.28
CA GLY A 363 -17.97 -9.59 16.48
C GLY A 363 -18.86 -10.76 16.91
N LYS A 364 -20.08 -10.85 16.40
CA LYS A 364 -21.00 -11.98 16.60
C LYS A 364 -20.90 -13.07 15.54
N VAL A 365 -20.22 -12.77 14.42
CA VAL A 365 -20.06 -13.72 13.31
C VAL A 365 -18.86 -14.62 13.59
N GLY A 366 -19.08 -15.93 13.59
CA GLY A 366 -17.99 -16.89 13.71
C GLY A 366 -17.09 -16.92 12.46
N GLY A 367 -15.78 -17.03 12.69
CA GLY A 367 -14.77 -17.22 11.65
C GLY A 367 -13.74 -16.09 11.58
N ARG A 368 -12.98 -16.09 10.50
CA ARG A 368 -11.89 -15.17 10.20
C ARG A 368 -12.33 -14.09 9.21
N LEU A 369 -12.11 -12.83 9.59
CA LEU A 369 -12.41 -11.69 8.71
C LEU A 369 -11.28 -11.45 7.71
N GLU A 370 -10.06 -11.80 8.07
CA GLU A 370 -8.93 -11.76 7.17
C GLU A 370 -9.02 -12.88 6.13
N VAL A 371 -8.76 -12.52 4.86
CA VAL A 371 -8.78 -13.45 3.72
C VAL A 371 -7.35 -13.75 3.28
N GLY A 372 -7.00 -15.03 3.24
CA GLY A 372 -5.74 -15.51 2.66
C GLY A 372 -5.88 -15.75 1.15
N LEU A 373 -4.77 -16.07 0.48
CA LEU A 373 -4.73 -16.28 -0.98
C LEU A 373 -5.82 -17.27 -1.47
N GLU A 374 -5.95 -18.42 -0.83
CA GLU A 374 -6.95 -19.43 -1.23
C GLU A 374 -8.40 -18.89 -1.16
N ALA A 375 -8.72 -18.08 -0.14
CA ALA A 375 -10.04 -17.47 -0.04
C ALA A 375 -10.25 -16.40 -1.12
N VAL A 376 -9.19 -15.64 -1.46
CA VAL A 376 -9.21 -14.65 -2.55
C VAL A 376 -9.40 -15.33 -3.92
N GLU A 377 -8.76 -16.48 -4.14
CA GLU A 377 -8.93 -17.33 -5.32
C GLU A 377 -10.37 -17.86 -5.39
N ILE A 378 -10.85 -18.55 -4.34
CA ILE A 378 -12.21 -19.10 -4.30
C ILE A 378 -13.26 -18.03 -4.56
N LEU A 379 -13.19 -16.88 -3.87
CA LEU A 379 -14.15 -15.80 -4.07
C LEU A 379 -14.15 -15.32 -5.51
N GLY A 380 -12.98 -15.04 -6.10
CA GLY A 380 -12.97 -14.45 -7.43
C GLY A 380 -13.20 -15.43 -8.59
N ASP A 381 -12.85 -16.70 -8.44
CA ASP A 381 -13.08 -17.71 -9.49
C ASP A 381 -14.55 -18.11 -9.60
N ASN A 382 -15.32 -17.87 -8.53
CA ASN A 382 -16.69 -18.37 -8.42
C ASN A 382 -17.75 -17.25 -8.38
N MET A 383 -17.36 -15.98 -8.20
CA MET A 383 -18.34 -14.90 -7.98
C MET A 383 -19.34 -14.74 -9.13
N ASP A 384 -18.93 -14.85 -10.40
CA ASP A 384 -19.88 -14.72 -11.53
C ASP A 384 -20.82 -15.91 -11.66
N CYS A 385 -20.32 -17.11 -11.37
CA CYS A 385 -21.15 -18.29 -11.22
C CYS A 385 -22.16 -18.07 -10.09
N TRP A 386 -21.73 -17.59 -8.93
CA TRP A 386 -22.61 -17.31 -7.80
C TRP A 386 -23.63 -16.21 -8.08
N ARG A 387 -23.28 -15.16 -8.81
CA ARG A 387 -24.24 -14.11 -9.21
C ARG A 387 -25.35 -14.63 -10.10
N SER A 388 -25.01 -15.49 -11.04
CA SER A 388 -25.97 -16.08 -11.95
C SER A 388 -26.87 -17.11 -11.25
N THR A 389 -26.32 -17.88 -10.31
CA THR A 389 -26.99 -19.04 -9.70
C THR A 389 -27.62 -18.79 -8.33
N LEU A 390 -27.04 -17.95 -7.47
CA LEU A 390 -27.53 -17.73 -6.11
C LEU A 390 -28.55 -16.57 -6.04
N SER A 391 -29.45 -16.65 -5.05
CA SER A 391 -30.32 -15.53 -4.69
C SER A 391 -29.60 -14.56 -3.76
N ARG A 392 -29.25 -13.36 -4.28
CA ARG A 392 -28.68 -12.26 -3.48
C ARG A 392 -29.56 -11.91 -2.28
N ARG A 393 -30.90 -11.93 -2.44
CA ARG A 393 -31.84 -11.68 -1.34
C ARG A 393 -31.70 -12.70 -0.22
N LYS A 394 -31.59 -13.99 -0.56
CA LYS A 394 -31.40 -15.05 0.44
C LYS A 394 -30.03 -14.94 1.10
N LEU A 395 -29.00 -14.54 0.35
CA LEU A 395 -27.68 -14.27 0.92
C LEU A 395 -27.73 -13.14 1.95
N HIS A 396 -28.47 -12.05 1.68
CA HIS A 396 -28.71 -11.00 2.66
C HIS A 396 -29.37 -11.54 3.94
N GLU A 397 -30.44 -12.33 3.82
CA GLU A 397 -31.13 -12.93 4.99
C GLU A 397 -30.18 -13.84 5.80
N THR A 398 -29.36 -14.65 5.12
CA THR A 398 -28.35 -15.50 5.76
C THR A 398 -27.30 -14.68 6.51
N VAL A 399 -26.81 -13.60 5.90
CA VAL A 399 -25.83 -12.71 6.54
C VAL A 399 -26.43 -11.98 7.73
N GLU A 400 -27.67 -11.48 7.64
CA GLU A 400 -28.34 -10.80 8.75
C GLU A 400 -28.47 -11.71 9.97
N LYS A 401 -28.88 -12.97 9.78
CA LYS A 401 -28.89 -14.00 10.84
C LYS A 401 -27.51 -14.17 11.45
N ALA A 402 -26.47 -14.31 10.62
CA ALA A 402 -25.10 -14.48 11.09
C ALA A 402 -24.61 -13.27 11.92
N LEU A 403 -24.89 -12.04 11.47
CA LEU A 403 -24.53 -10.81 12.17
C LEU A 403 -25.28 -10.64 13.50
N ASN A 404 -26.50 -11.16 13.60
CA ASN A 404 -27.27 -11.18 14.85
C ASN A 404 -26.80 -12.24 15.85
N GLY A 405 -25.93 -13.16 15.43
CA GLY A 405 -25.45 -14.28 16.24
C GLY A 405 -26.43 -15.46 16.28
N ASP A 406 -27.37 -15.54 15.33
CA ASP A 406 -28.29 -16.65 15.24
C ASP A 406 -27.55 -17.93 14.84
N PRO A 407 -27.90 -19.11 15.40
CA PRO A 407 -27.32 -20.38 14.99
C PRO A 407 -27.54 -20.61 13.49
N LEU A 408 -26.43 -20.83 12.76
CA LEU A 408 -26.46 -21.02 11.32
C LEU A 408 -25.84 -22.37 10.95
N ASP A 409 -26.67 -23.28 10.42
CA ASP A 409 -26.16 -24.48 9.77
C ASP A 409 -25.68 -24.12 8.35
N ALA A 410 -24.37 -24.20 8.15
CA ALA A 410 -23.71 -23.87 6.89
C ALA A 410 -24.27 -24.70 5.71
N LYS A 411 -24.56 -25.99 5.89
CA LYS A 411 -25.03 -26.86 4.81
C LYS A 411 -26.47 -26.53 4.43
N GLU A 412 -27.32 -26.28 5.43
CA GLU A 412 -28.69 -25.86 5.19
C GLU A 412 -28.75 -24.49 4.50
N ALA A 413 -27.95 -23.52 4.97
CA ALA A 413 -27.86 -22.19 4.37
C ALA A 413 -27.43 -22.25 2.90
N VAL A 414 -26.43 -23.08 2.56
CA VAL A 414 -26.01 -23.27 1.16
C VAL A 414 -27.14 -23.89 0.33
N ARG A 415 -27.84 -24.90 0.86
CA ARG A 415 -28.97 -25.52 0.16
C ARG A 415 -30.07 -24.50 -0.15
N GLU A 416 -30.47 -23.69 0.83
CA GLU A 416 -31.49 -22.64 0.65
C GLU A 416 -31.10 -21.58 -0.39
N LEU A 417 -29.80 -21.22 -0.44
CA LEU A 417 -29.28 -20.26 -1.42
C LEU A 417 -29.43 -20.77 -2.86
N VAL A 418 -29.15 -22.07 -3.06
CA VAL A 418 -29.08 -22.68 -4.39
C VAL A 418 -30.44 -23.16 -4.90
N GLU A 419 -31.29 -23.72 -4.03
CA GLU A 419 -32.64 -24.20 -4.40
C GLU A 419 -33.54 -23.08 -4.94
N SER A 420 -33.20 -21.82 -4.64
CA SER A 420 -33.98 -20.64 -5.04
C SER A 420 -33.98 -20.32 -6.54
N LYS A 421 -33.05 -20.86 -7.36
CA LYS A 421 -32.96 -20.54 -8.81
C LYS A 421 -33.11 -21.73 -9.77
N GLY A 422 -33.18 -22.96 -9.29
CA GLY A 422 -33.48 -24.14 -10.11
C GLY A 422 -32.36 -24.54 -11.10
N SER A 423 -31.60 -25.57 -10.73
CA SER A 423 -30.52 -26.26 -11.49
C SER A 423 -29.12 -25.61 -11.47
N GLY A 424 -28.11 -26.44 -11.17
CA GLY A 424 -26.69 -26.05 -11.01
C GLY A 424 -26.05 -26.38 -9.65
N THR A 425 -26.66 -27.26 -8.85
CA THR A 425 -26.40 -27.43 -7.40
C THR A 425 -24.97 -27.81 -7.02
N ASP A 426 -24.37 -28.75 -7.74
CA ASP A 426 -23.11 -29.34 -7.31
C ASP A 426 -21.90 -28.44 -7.60
N VAL A 427 -21.97 -27.66 -8.70
CA VAL A 427 -20.91 -26.75 -9.14
C VAL A 427 -20.72 -25.56 -8.20
N VAL A 428 -21.76 -25.19 -7.44
CA VAL A 428 -21.77 -24.01 -6.57
C VAL A 428 -21.54 -24.38 -5.10
N THR A 429 -22.02 -25.54 -4.68
CA THR A 429 -21.99 -25.97 -3.27
C THR A 429 -20.57 -26.25 -2.78
N GLU A 430 -19.74 -26.92 -3.58
CA GLU A 430 -18.35 -27.26 -3.21
C GLU A 430 -17.49 -26.00 -2.99
N PRO A 431 -17.43 -25.02 -3.92
CA PRO A 431 -16.68 -23.79 -3.68
C PRO A 431 -17.10 -23.01 -2.43
N ILE A 432 -18.41 -22.96 -2.12
CA ILE A 432 -18.89 -22.30 -0.90
C ILE A 432 -18.46 -23.08 0.35
N GLY A 433 -18.54 -24.41 0.32
CA GLY A 433 -18.03 -25.27 1.39
C GLY A 433 -16.55 -25.06 1.64
N ASN A 434 -15.74 -25.01 0.58
CA ASN A 434 -14.32 -24.71 0.64
C ASN A 434 -14.09 -23.32 1.24
N LEU A 435 -14.85 -22.29 0.83
CA LEU A 435 -14.73 -20.96 1.42
C LEU A 435 -15.01 -20.98 2.93
N ILE A 436 -16.10 -21.63 3.36
CA ILE A 436 -16.50 -21.77 4.78
C ILE A 436 -15.39 -22.43 5.59
N GLU A 437 -14.79 -23.50 5.08
CA GLU A 437 -13.65 -24.16 5.72
C GLU A 437 -12.45 -23.21 5.82
N ARG A 438 -12.11 -22.52 4.73
CA ARG A 438 -10.96 -21.61 4.70
C ARG A 438 -11.13 -20.42 5.62
N VAL A 439 -12.31 -19.83 5.76
CA VAL A 439 -12.51 -18.72 6.70
C VAL A 439 -13.00 -19.18 8.07
N GLY A 440 -13.23 -20.48 8.25
CA GLY A 440 -13.53 -21.09 9.55
C GLY A 440 -14.91 -20.74 10.11
N GLY A 441 -15.92 -20.50 9.27
CA GLY A 441 -17.27 -20.22 9.77
C GLY A 441 -18.23 -19.47 8.85
N PRO A 442 -19.38 -19.01 9.39
CA PRO A 442 -20.42 -18.30 8.65
C PRO A 442 -19.99 -16.94 8.09
N VAL A 443 -18.84 -16.41 8.50
CA VAL A 443 -18.24 -15.20 7.90
C VAL A 443 -18.00 -15.34 6.39
N ALA A 444 -17.94 -16.57 5.85
CA ALA A 444 -17.90 -16.80 4.41
C ALA A 444 -19.07 -16.13 3.67
N PHE A 445 -20.28 -16.19 4.23
CA PHE A 445 -21.46 -15.56 3.63
C PHE A 445 -21.36 -14.04 3.66
N VAL A 446 -20.74 -13.48 4.72
CA VAL A 446 -20.46 -12.05 4.82
C VAL A 446 -19.51 -11.64 3.71
N HIS A 447 -18.40 -12.36 3.52
CA HIS A 447 -17.43 -12.09 2.44
C HIS A 447 -18.07 -12.19 1.06
N MET A 448 -18.88 -13.23 0.82
CA MET A 448 -19.61 -13.38 -0.44
C MET A 448 -20.51 -12.17 -0.72
N LEU A 449 -21.20 -11.67 0.31
CA LEU A 449 -22.14 -10.56 0.17
C LEU A 449 -21.43 -9.21 -0.01
N GLU A 450 -20.43 -8.92 0.83
CA GLU A 450 -19.68 -7.65 0.79
C GLU A 450 -18.91 -7.52 -0.52
N PHE A 451 -18.32 -8.61 -1.02
CA PHE A 451 -17.54 -8.59 -2.25
C PHE A 451 -18.34 -8.99 -3.49
N TRP A 452 -19.67 -9.05 -3.37
CA TRP A 452 -20.57 -9.52 -4.42
C TRP A 452 -20.33 -8.83 -5.76
N ASP A 453 -20.18 -7.50 -5.74
CA ASP A 453 -19.96 -6.70 -6.95
C ASP A 453 -18.46 -6.49 -7.26
N TYR A 454 -17.56 -6.77 -6.30
CA TYR A 454 -16.13 -6.42 -6.35
C TYR A 454 -15.19 -7.57 -6.71
N ALA A 455 -15.54 -8.82 -6.38
CA ALA A 455 -14.66 -9.97 -6.54
C ALA A 455 -14.80 -10.70 -7.89
N ALA A 456 -15.66 -10.26 -8.81
CA ALA A 456 -15.84 -11.00 -10.07
C ALA A 456 -14.60 -11.14 -10.93
N GLY A 457 -14.52 -12.31 -11.57
CA GLY A 457 -13.59 -12.62 -12.62
C GLY A 457 -14.15 -12.21 -13.98
N GLU A 458 -13.25 -11.99 -14.94
CA GLU A 458 -13.59 -11.71 -16.34
C GLU A 458 -14.61 -12.72 -16.89
N GLN A 459 -15.66 -12.23 -17.58
CA GLN A 459 -16.22 -13.03 -18.66
C GLN A 459 -15.16 -13.15 -19.75
N ARG A 460 -14.68 -14.37 -19.98
CA ARG A 460 -14.02 -14.73 -21.24
C ARG A 460 -15.02 -14.90 -22.36
#